data_AF-A0A923VY65-F1
#
_entry.id   AF-A0A923VY65-F1
#
_cell.length_a   1.000
_cell.length_b   1.000
_cell.length_c   1.000
_cell.angle_alpha   90.00
_cell.angle_beta   90.00
_cell.angle_gamma   90.00
#
_symmetry.space_group_name_H-M   'P 1'
#
loop_
_entity.id
_entity.type
_entity.pdbx_description
1 polymer ?
#
loop_
_entity_poly.entity_id
_entity_poly.type
_entity_poly.pdbx_seq_one_letter_code
_entity_poly.pdbx_strand_id
1 'polypeptide(L)'
;MKITISILILLSFYSIFGQNEKITESKYQFAKQIFENKYINTTYKKFGGKIIIENNNIIKYDEKTLKIPNLNEEFKLIFTLGIFYPNIVTGNQISEIKTKDELEKMSTSERVFYNMLRTDSLTIGRLEELKLLNPNYKTKRFLIWIYKNGIMNPTEWYFELQNKKAKKKTNLKEFIKNAELTFCKKGTLII
;
A
#
# COMPACT_ATOMS: atom_id res chain seq x y z
N MET A 1 39.40 38.89 -22.83
CA MET A 1 38.76 37.63 -23.23
C MET A 1 38.57 36.75 -21.98
N LYS A 2 37.45 36.90 -21.27
CA LYS A 2 37.11 36.13 -20.06
C LYS A 2 35.60 35.82 -20.06
N ILE A 3 35.13 35.11 -21.08
CA ILE A 3 33.74 34.64 -21.18
C ILE A 3 33.78 33.25 -21.84
N THR A 4 34.31 32.25 -21.14
CA THR A 4 34.27 30.86 -21.64
C THR A 4 34.05 29.80 -20.55
N ILE A 5 33.93 30.17 -19.27
CA ILE A 5 33.78 29.19 -18.17
C ILE A 5 32.31 29.00 -17.71
N SER A 6 31.36 29.82 -18.16
CA SER A 6 29.98 29.76 -17.67
C SER A 6 29.05 28.78 -18.41
N ILE A 7 29.43 28.23 -19.56
CA ILE A 7 28.54 27.38 -20.38
C ILE A 7 28.63 25.89 -20.00
N LEU A 8 29.74 25.43 -19.42
CA LEU A 8 29.92 24.00 -19.10
C LEU A 8 29.13 23.54 -17.86
N ILE A 9 28.71 24.47 -16.99
CA ILE A 9 27.97 24.16 -15.75
C ILE A 9 26.47 23.99 -16.02
N LEU A 10 25.93 24.52 -17.12
CA LEU A 10 24.50 24.35 -17.44
C LEU A 10 24.16 22.98 -18.03
N LEU A 11 25.11 22.29 -18.67
CA LEU A 11 24.87 20.98 -19.30
C LEU A 11 24.83 19.80 -18.30
N SER A 12 25.40 19.96 -17.10
CA SER A 12 25.37 18.93 -16.06
C SER A 12 24.05 18.87 -15.29
N PHE A 13 23.22 19.90 -15.33
CA PHE A 13 21.90 19.88 -14.68
C PHE A 13 20.85 19.12 -15.52
N TYR A 14 20.92 19.19 -16.86
CA TYR A 14 19.95 18.51 -17.73
C TYR A 14 20.11 16.98 -17.71
N SER A 15 21.35 16.48 -17.59
CA SER A 15 21.61 15.03 -17.54
C SER A 15 21.09 14.38 -16.26
N ILE A 16 20.93 15.13 -15.16
CA ILE A 16 20.36 14.63 -13.89
C ILE A 16 18.84 14.43 -14.01
N PHE A 17 18.14 15.33 -14.71
CA PHE A 17 16.69 15.20 -14.92
C PHE A 17 16.36 14.04 -15.87
N GLY A 18 17.10 13.88 -16.97
CA GLY A 18 16.87 12.78 -17.92
C GLY A 18 17.18 11.38 -17.35
N GLN A 19 18.16 11.25 -16.45
CA GLN A 19 18.45 9.98 -15.78
C GLN A 19 17.34 9.53 -14.82
N ASN A 20 16.77 10.47 -14.06
CA ASN A 20 15.66 10.16 -13.14
C ASN A 20 14.38 9.77 -13.88
N GLU A 21 14.09 10.39 -15.01
CA GLU A 21 12.92 10.06 -15.83
C GLU A 21 13.01 8.63 -16.38
N LYS A 22 14.16 8.23 -16.94
CA LYS A 22 14.39 6.88 -17.47
C LYS A 22 14.37 5.78 -16.39
N ILE A 23 14.88 6.07 -15.18
CA ILE A 23 14.83 5.14 -14.03
C ILE A 23 13.39 5.00 -13.52
N THR A 24 12.62 6.09 -13.48
CA THR A 24 11.21 6.09 -13.06
C THR A 24 10.36 5.31 -14.05
N GLU A 25 10.63 5.48 -15.35
CA GLU A 25 9.92 4.81 -16.44
C GLU A 25 10.09 3.29 -16.42
N SER A 26 11.26 2.77 -16.03
CA SER A 26 11.49 1.31 -15.94
C SER A 26 11.07 0.70 -14.60
N LYS A 27 11.36 1.36 -13.47
CA LYS A 27 11.10 0.79 -12.13
C LYS A 27 9.63 0.87 -11.72
N TYR A 28 8.94 1.96 -12.06
CA TYR A 28 7.59 2.25 -11.55
C TYR A 28 6.55 2.44 -12.66
N GLN A 29 6.79 1.92 -13.86
CA GLN A 29 5.90 2.10 -15.02
C GLN A 29 4.43 1.83 -14.69
N PHE A 30 4.13 0.67 -14.09
CA PHE A 30 2.78 0.28 -13.72
C PHE A 30 2.17 1.19 -12.67
N ALA A 31 2.92 1.53 -11.62
CA ALA A 31 2.48 2.44 -10.58
C ALA A 31 2.15 3.82 -11.17
N LYS A 32 3.03 4.36 -12.02
CA LYS A 32 2.85 5.64 -12.71
C LYS A 32 1.55 5.63 -13.51
N GLN A 33 1.31 4.60 -14.33
CA GLN A 33 0.07 4.47 -15.09
C GLN A 33 -1.18 4.44 -14.21
N ILE A 34 -1.14 3.77 -13.05
CA ILE A 34 -2.26 3.75 -12.12
C ILE A 34 -2.54 5.15 -11.55
N PHE A 35 -1.51 5.87 -11.11
CA PHE A 35 -1.65 7.22 -10.56
C PHE A 35 -1.95 8.30 -11.61
N GLU A 36 -1.63 8.09 -12.88
CA GLU A 36 -1.96 9.04 -13.95
C GLU A 36 -3.37 8.80 -14.52
N ASN A 37 -3.74 7.53 -14.75
CA ASN A 37 -4.95 7.21 -15.51
C ASN A 37 -6.16 6.86 -14.64
N LYS A 38 -5.95 6.45 -13.39
CA LYS A 38 -7.02 5.98 -12.50
C LYS A 38 -7.19 6.82 -11.24
N TYR A 39 -6.44 7.91 -11.11
CA TYR A 39 -6.44 8.74 -9.91
C TYR A 39 -7.75 9.51 -9.74
N ILE A 40 -8.42 9.23 -8.64
CA ILE A 40 -9.58 9.98 -8.16
C ILE A 40 -9.33 10.24 -6.69
N ASN A 41 -9.08 11.50 -6.32
CA ASN A 41 -8.86 11.87 -4.93
C ASN A 41 -10.16 11.68 -4.14
N THR A 42 -10.13 10.77 -3.16
CA THR A 42 -11.26 10.42 -2.31
C THR A 42 -10.76 10.22 -0.89
N THR A 43 -11.36 10.89 0.09
CA THR A 43 -11.00 10.69 1.49
C THR A 43 -11.63 9.41 2.02
N TYR A 44 -10.80 8.48 2.49
CA TYR A 44 -11.24 7.29 3.22
C TYR A 44 -11.21 7.60 4.71
N LYS A 45 -12.31 7.34 5.42
CA LYS A 45 -12.34 7.44 6.88
C LYS A 45 -11.37 6.40 7.46
N LYS A 46 -10.70 6.77 8.55
CA LYS A 46 -9.97 5.80 9.37
C LYS A 46 -10.96 4.75 9.90
N PHE A 47 -10.44 3.55 10.16
CA PHE A 47 -11.23 2.49 10.76
C PHE A 47 -11.82 2.95 12.09
N GLY A 48 -13.15 2.83 12.22
CA GLY A 48 -13.88 3.27 13.42
C GLY A 48 -14.14 2.17 14.45
N GLY A 49 -13.88 0.91 14.10
CA GLY A 49 -14.07 -0.24 14.97
C GLY A 49 -12.89 -0.50 15.91
N LYS A 50 -12.88 -1.67 16.54
CA LYS A 50 -11.84 -2.06 17.49
C LYS A 50 -10.60 -2.57 16.76
N ILE A 51 -9.45 -1.94 17.02
CA ILE A 51 -8.14 -2.40 16.55
C ILE A 51 -7.42 -3.08 17.72
N ILE A 52 -7.04 -4.35 17.55
CA ILE A 52 -6.27 -5.11 18.54
C ILE A 52 -4.96 -5.55 17.91
N ILE A 53 -3.83 -5.19 18.52
CA ILE A 53 -2.50 -5.65 18.13
C ILE A 53 -2.23 -6.90 18.95
N GLU A 54 -2.36 -8.09 18.35
CA GLU A 54 -2.13 -9.34 19.08
C GLU A 54 -0.65 -9.62 19.28
N ASN A 55 0.15 -9.31 18.26
CA ASN A 55 1.61 -9.38 18.29
C ASN A 55 2.19 -8.54 17.16
N ASN A 56 3.52 -8.56 17.00
CA ASN A 56 4.24 -7.77 16.00
C ASN A 56 3.82 -8.03 14.55
N ASN A 57 3.16 -9.14 14.26
CA ASN A 57 2.82 -9.59 12.91
C ASN A 57 1.29 -9.70 12.68
N ILE A 58 0.45 -9.49 13.69
CA ILE A 58 -1.00 -9.71 13.59
C ILE A 58 -1.76 -8.54 14.20
N ILE A 59 -2.63 -7.93 13.39
CA ILE A 59 -3.56 -6.87 13.80
C ILE A 59 -4.98 -7.33 13.48
N LYS A 60 -5.88 -7.27 14.45
CA LYS A 60 -7.31 -7.54 14.29
C LYS A 60 -8.11 -6.25 14.19
N TYR A 61 -9.10 -6.26 13.31
CA TYR A 61 -10.05 -5.19 13.01
C TYR A 61 -11.45 -5.79 13.13
N ASP A 62 -12.06 -5.66 14.30
CA ASP A 62 -13.26 -6.42 14.67
C ASP A 62 -13.08 -7.92 14.36
N GLU A 63 -13.76 -8.42 13.33
CA GLU A 63 -13.73 -9.82 12.91
C GLU A 63 -12.66 -10.14 11.86
N LYS A 64 -12.00 -9.12 11.29
CA LYS A 64 -10.97 -9.31 10.24
C LYS A 64 -9.57 -9.28 10.78
N THR A 65 -8.70 -10.07 10.17
CA THR A 65 -7.29 -10.19 10.54
C THR A 65 -6.39 -9.67 9.42
N LEU A 66 -5.40 -8.87 9.80
CA LEU A 66 -4.32 -8.46 8.92
C LEU A 66 -3.00 -9.03 9.44
N LYS A 67 -2.36 -9.84 8.62
CA LYS A 67 -1.02 -10.40 8.87
C LYS A 67 0.02 -9.51 8.18
N ILE A 68 0.99 -9.01 8.93
CA ILE A 68 2.03 -8.08 8.48
C ILE A 68 3.43 -8.62 8.81
N PRO A 69 3.84 -9.76 8.24
CA PRO A 69 5.16 -10.33 8.50
C PRO A 69 6.25 -9.34 8.09
N ASN A 70 7.22 -9.11 8.97
CA ASN A 70 8.47 -8.39 8.67
C ASN A 70 8.30 -6.94 8.19
N LEU A 71 7.26 -6.23 8.64
CA LEU A 71 7.06 -4.83 8.30
C LEU A 71 7.88 -3.89 9.20
N ASN A 72 8.45 -2.82 8.64
CA ASN A 72 9.09 -1.75 9.40
C ASN A 72 8.09 -1.06 10.35
N GLU A 73 8.50 -0.81 11.60
CA GLU A 73 7.71 -0.15 12.65
C GLU A 73 7.07 1.19 12.23
N GLU A 74 7.76 2.02 11.44
CA GLU A 74 7.19 3.29 10.97
C GLU A 74 5.99 3.06 10.04
N PHE A 75 6.07 2.04 9.17
CA PHE A 75 4.95 1.70 8.29
C PHE A 75 3.84 0.94 9.01
N LYS A 76 4.13 0.23 10.11
CA LYS A 76 3.09 -0.39 10.94
C LYS A 76 2.05 0.62 11.40
N LEU A 77 2.45 1.89 11.60
CA LEU A 77 1.54 2.98 11.96
C LEU A 77 0.41 3.20 10.96
N ILE A 78 0.60 2.90 9.67
CA ILE A 78 -0.46 3.00 8.67
C ILE A 78 -1.63 2.08 9.05
N PHE A 79 -1.31 0.89 9.56
CA PHE A 79 -2.28 -0.12 9.95
C PHE A 79 -2.81 0.13 11.37
N THR A 80 -1.93 0.32 12.35
CA THR A 80 -2.35 0.49 13.75
C THR A 80 -3.15 1.76 14.01
N LEU A 81 -3.02 2.79 13.17
CA LEU A 81 -3.87 3.99 13.21
C LEU A 81 -5.16 3.86 12.40
N GLY A 82 -5.44 2.69 11.81
CA GLY A 82 -6.62 2.43 11.01
C GLY A 82 -6.68 3.21 9.69
N ILE A 83 -5.54 3.69 9.17
CA ILE A 83 -5.49 4.45 7.91
C ILE A 83 -5.71 3.50 6.72
N PHE A 84 -5.04 2.34 6.76
CA PHE A 84 -5.28 1.24 5.83
C PHE A 84 -5.68 -0.01 6.63
N TYR A 85 -6.76 -0.67 6.22
CA TYR A 85 -7.39 -1.77 6.95
C TYR A 85 -8.07 -2.74 5.95
N PRO A 86 -8.37 -3.99 6.35
CA PRO A 86 -8.79 -5.05 5.42
C PRO A 86 -10.00 -4.73 4.53
N ASN A 87 -10.98 -3.96 5.03
CA ASN A 87 -12.20 -3.68 4.27
C ASN A 87 -11.96 -2.75 3.07
N ILE A 88 -10.85 -2.00 3.05
CA ILE A 88 -10.45 -1.24 1.85
C ILE A 88 -10.26 -2.16 0.65
N VAL A 89 -9.83 -3.40 0.90
CA VAL A 89 -9.50 -4.40 -0.12
C VAL A 89 -10.62 -5.41 -0.32
N THR A 90 -11.26 -5.81 0.77
CA THR A 90 -12.24 -6.92 0.79
C THR A 90 -13.70 -6.46 0.89
N GLY A 91 -13.93 -5.15 1.03
CA GLY A 91 -15.25 -4.63 1.35
C GLY A 91 -15.69 -4.99 2.78
N ASN A 92 -16.97 -4.74 3.08
CA ASN A 92 -17.55 -4.96 4.41
C ASN A 92 -18.10 -6.38 4.60
N GLN A 93 -18.01 -7.24 3.59
CA GLN A 93 -18.46 -8.62 3.70
C GLN A 93 -17.64 -9.36 4.74
N ILE A 94 -18.34 -10.03 5.66
CA ILE A 94 -17.81 -10.93 6.66
C ILE A 94 -18.00 -12.34 6.13
N SER A 95 -16.92 -13.12 6.04
CA SER A 95 -17.02 -14.53 5.69
C SER A 95 -17.46 -15.34 6.90
N GLU A 96 -18.41 -16.25 6.70
CA GLU A 96 -18.70 -17.29 7.67
C GLU A 96 -17.45 -18.15 7.86
N ILE A 97 -16.95 -18.21 9.10
CA ILE A 97 -15.76 -19.01 9.43
C ILE A 97 -16.23 -20.40 9.83
N LYS A 98 -15.92 -21.38 8.98
CA LYS A 98 -16.23 -22.79 9.24
C LYS A 98 -15.26 -23.40 10.25
N THR A 99 -15.83 -24.23 11.12
CA THR A 99 -15.09 -25.04 12.09
C THR A 99 -14.23 -26.10 11.41
N LYS A 100 -13.27 -26.68 12.15
CA LYS A 100 -12.40 -27.74 11.62
C LYS A 100 -13.21 -28.94 11.12
N ASP A 101 -14.21 -29.38 11.90
CA ASP A 101 -15.06 -30.53 11.56
C ASP A 101 -15.89 -30.28 10.30
N GLU A 102 -16.38 -29.05 10.09
CA GLU A 102 -17.08 -28.67 8.86
C GLU A 102 -16.15 -28.68 7.65
N LEU A 103 -14.91 -28.22 7.80
CA LEU A 103 -13.89 -28.24 6.73
C LEU A 103 -13.47 -29.66 6.36
N GLU A 104 -13.42 -30.59 7.32
CA GLU A 104 -13.08 -32.00 7.10
C GLU A 104 -14.17 -32.75 6.32
N LYS A 105 -15.44 -32.33 6.43
CA LYS A 105 -16.56 -32.88 5.67
C LYS A 105 -16.62 -32.39 4.23
N MET A 106 -15.91 -31.32 3.90
CA MET A 106 -15.86 -30.79 2.53
C MET A 106 -14.95 -31.62 1.62
N SER A 107 -15.36 -31.76 0.36
CA SER A 107 -14.47 -32.19 -0.70
C SER A 107 -13.30 -31.22 -0.89
N THR A 108 -12.25 -31.68 -1.56
CA THR A 108 -11.08 -30.86 -1.88
C THR A 108 -11.46 -29.58 -2.64
N SER A 109 -12.31 -29.69 -3.65
CA SER A 109 -12.76 -28.57 -4.49
C SER A 109 -13.58 -27.55 -3.69
N GLU A 110 -14.51 -28.01 -2.84
CA GLU A 110 -15.28 -27.12 -1.96
C GLU A 110 -14.37 -26.36 -1.00
N ARG A 111 -13.38 -27.03 -0.41
CA ARG A 111 -12.41 -26.40 0.49
C ARG A 111 -11.56 -25.34 -0.23
N VAL A 112 -11.17 -25.59 -1.48
CA VAL A 112 -10.44 -24.62 -2.30
C VAL A 112 -11.31 -23.39 -2.58
N PHE A 113 -12.53 -23.58 -3.07
CA PHE A 113 -13.46 -22.48 -3.34
C PHE A 113 -13.78 -21.67 -2.09
N TYR A 114 -14.08 -22.33 -0.97
CA TYR A 114 -14.28 -21.69 0.31
C TYR A 114 -13.09 -20.78 0.68
N ASN A 115 -11.87 -21.31 0.62
CA ASN A 115 -10.68 -20.53 0.97
C ASN A 115 -10.46 -19.32 0.04
N MET A 116 -10.74 -19.44 -1.25
CA MET A 116 -10.58 -18.35 -2.22
C MET A 116 -11.59 -17.20 -2.02
N LEU A 117 -12.79 -17.51 -1.52
CA LEU A 117 -13.86 -16.53 -1.30
C LEU A 117 -13.75 -15.82 0.05
N ARG A 118 -12.86 -16.27 0.93
CA ARG A 118 -12.68 -15.70 2.27
C ARG A 118 -12.19 -14.25 2.23
N THR A 119 -12.82 -13.42 3.06
CA THR A 119 -12.54 -11.98 3.25
C THR A 119 -12.10 -11.65 4.67
N ASP A 120 -12.03 -12.65 5.56
CA ASP A 120 -11.74 -12.49 6.99
C ASP A 120 -10.24 -12.30 7.28
N SER A 121 -9.34 -12.65 6.35
CA SER A 121 -7.91 -12.50 6.55
C SER A 121 -7.18 -12.02 5.29
N LEU A 122 -6.22 -11.12 5.48
CA LEU A 122 -5.25 -10.70 4.47
C LEU A 122 -3.82 -10.83 5.00
N THR A 123 -2.86 -11.09 4.12
CA THR A 123 -1.44 -11.02 4.45
C THR A 123 -0.75 -9.99 3.58
N ILE A 124 0.05 -9.12 4.20
CA ILE A 124 0.90 -8.16 3.49
C ILE A 124 2.23 -8.82 3.16
N GLY A 125 2.56 -8.87 1.86
CA GLY A 125 3.83 -9.41 1.40
C GLY A 125 4.95 -8.39 1.34
N ARG A 126 4.63 -7.20 0.86
CA ARG A 126 5.57 -6.12 0.60
C ARG A 126 4.86 -4.79 0.76
N LEU A 127 5.56 -3.80 1.29
CA LEU A 127 5.15 -2.41 1.28
C LEU A 127 6.35 -1.53 0.92
N GLU A 128 6.20 -0.68 -0.09
CA GLU A 128 7.24 0.22 -0.56
C GLU A 128 6.69 1.64 -0.73
N GLU A 129 7.41 2.64 -0.22
CA GLU A 129 7.16 4.04 -0.57
C GLU A 129 7.72 4.33 -1.97
N LEU A 130 6.86 4.78 -2.87
CA LEU A 130 7.18 5.13 -4.24
C LEU A 130 7.72 6.57 -4.31
N LYS A 131 8.87 6.81 -3.66
CA LYS A 131 9.42 8.16 -3.43
C LYS A 131 9.49 9.04 -4.69
N LEU A 132 9.84 8.46 -5.84
CA LEU A 132 9.95 9.16 -7.13
C LEU A 132 8.59 9.58 -7.71
N LEU A 133 7.50 8.95 -7.26
CA LEU A 133 6.13 9.28 -7.70
C LEU A 133 5.39 10.20 -6.73
N ASN A 134 6.01 10.59 -5.61
CA ASN A 134 5.42 11.55 -4.68
C ASN A 134 5.37 12.94 -5.32
N PRO A 135 4.19 13.58 -5.46
CA PRO A 135 4.10 14.90 -6.11
C PRO A 135 4.69 16.04 -5.27
N ASN A 136 4.76 15.88 -3.95
CA ASN A 136 5.30 16.88 -3.01
C ASN A 136 5.53 16.27 -1.61
N TYR A 137 6.07 17.04 -0.67
CA TYR A 137 6.32 16.60 0.71
C TYR A 137 5.05 16.37 1.55
N LYS A 138 3.86 16.73 1.05
CA LYS A 138 2.56 16.50 1.71
C LYS A 138 1.87 15.22 1.26
N THR A 139 2.44 14.52 0.29
CA THR A 139 1.82 13.37 -0.36
C THR A 139 2.83 12.22 -0.44
N LYS A 140 2.45 11.04 0.05
CA LYS A 140 3.25 9.82 -0.06
C LYS A 140 2.45 8.73 -0.76
N ARG A 141 3.02 8.15 -1.80
CA ARG A 141 2.44 7.05 -2.57
C ARG A 141 3.14 5.75 -2.25
N PHE A 142 2.36 4.67 -2.25
CA PHE A 142 2.83 3.37 -1.82
C PHE A 142 2.37 2.28 -2.78
N LEU A 143 3.21 1.26 -2.92
CA LEU A 143 2.86 -0.05 -3.47
C LEU A 143 2.77 -1.03 -2.30
N ILE A 144 1.71 -1.84 -2.27
CA ILE A 144 1.53 -2.92 -1.31
C ILE A 144 1.12 -4.22 -2.02
N TRP A 145 1.73 -5.33 -1.63
CA TRP A 145 1.37 -6.67 -2.09
C TRP A 145 0.46 -7.34 -1.08
N ILE A 146 -0.68 -7.84 -1.54
CA ILE A 146 -1.71 -8.42 -0.69
C ILE A 146 -2.01 -9.84 -1.14
N TYR A 147 -1.84 -10.79 -0.22
CA TYR A 147 -2.29 -12.17 -0.34
C TYR A 147 -3.66 -12.33 0.31
N LYS A 148 -4.56 -13.01 -0.40
CA LYS A 148 -5.82 -13.51 0.16
C LYS A 148 -5.67 -14.99 0.50
N ASN A 149 -6.52 -15.48 1.39
CA ASN A 149 -6.60 -16.91 1.67
C ASN A 149 -6.81 -17.70 0.38
N GLY A 150 -6.14 -18.85 0.26
CA GLY A 150 -6.26 -19.73 -0.91
C GLY A 150 -5.63 -19.21 -2.21
N ILE A 151 -5.03 -18.01 -2.23
CA ILE A 151 -4.37 -17.45 -3.42
C ILE A 151 -2.86 -17.40 -3.18
N MET A 152 -2.12 -18.15 -4.00
CA MET A 152 -0.65 -18.23 -3.90
C MET A 152 0.06 -16.96 -4.33
N ASN A 153 -0.51 -16.21 -5.27
CA ASN A 153 0.10 -15.06 -5.90
C ASN A 153 -0.46 -13.76 -5.30
N PRO A 154 0.38 -12.78 -4.91
CA PRO A 154 -0.13 -11.55 -4.35
C PRO A 154 -0.74 -10.68 -5.45
N THR A 155 -1.70 -9.87 -5.08
CA THR A 155 -2.15 -8.75 -5.91
C THR A 155 -1.47 -7.48 -5.46
N GLU A 156 -0.99 -6.69 -6.41
CA GLU A 156 -0.55 -5.33 -6.16
C GLU A 156 -1.72 -4.40 -5.87
N TRP A 157 -1.50 -3.49 -4.92
CA TRP A 157 -2.37 -2.37 -4.63
C TRP A 157 -1.54 -1.11 -4.50
N TYR A 158 -2.10 -0.01 -4.97
CA TYR A 158 -1.49 1.31 -4.95
C TYR A 158 -2.34 2.21 -4.07
N PHE A 159 -1.70 2.96 -3.17
CA PHE A 159 -2.43 3.90 -2.33
C PHE A 159 -1.65 5.19 -2.07
N GLU A 160 -2.38 6.25 -1.75
CA GLU A 160 -1.83 7.57 -1.44
C GLU A 160 -2.26 8.02 -0.05
N LEU A 161 -1.29 8.51 0.71
CA LEU A 161 -1.51 9.20 1.97
C LEU A 161 -1.23 10.69 1.79
N GLN A 162 -2.16 11.53 2.23
CA GLN A 162 -1.97 12.98 2.27
C GLN A 162 -1.93 13.48 3.71
N ASN A 163 -0.97 14.35 4.00
CA ASN A 163 -0.87 15.07 5.25
C ASN A 163 -0.78 16.57 4.96
N LYS A 164 -1.91 17.27 5.11
CA LYS A 164 -2.01 18.72 4.85
C LYS A 164 -1.11 19.58 5.74
N LYS A 165 -0.76 19.06 6.93
CA LYS A 165 0.08 19.70 7.96
C LYS A 165 1.57 19.43 7.77
N ALA A 166 1.95 18.48 6.90
CA ALA A 166 3.36 18.15 6.68
C ALA A 166 4.13 19.36 6.17
N LYS A 167 5.39 19.46 6.61
CA LYS A 167 6.42 20.40 6.16
C LYS A 167 7.55 19.61 5.49
N LYS A 168 8.43 20.28 4.75
CA LYS A 168 9.56 19.63 4.05
C LYS A 168 10.44 18.75 4.95
N LYS A 169 10.55 19.09 6.24
CA LYS A 169 11.35 18.35 7.25
C LYS A 169 10.53 17.38 8.12
N THR A 170 9.23 17.23 7.86
CA THR A 170 8.38 16.27 8.61
C THR A 170 8.89 14.85 8.36
N ASN A 171 9.23 14.14 9.43
CA ASN A 171 9.68 12.74 9.34
C ASN A 171 8.50 11.79 9.04
N LEU A 172 8.80 10.55 8.67
CA LEU A 172 7.77 9.60 8.22
C LEU A 172 6.75 9.26 9.32
N LYS A 173 7.21 9.04 10.56
CA LYS A 173 6.34 8.77 11.71
C LYS A 173 5.34 9.90 11.97
N GLU A 174 5.81 11.15 12.00
CA GLU A 174 4.96 12.34 12.16
C GLU A 174 4.04 12.53 10.95
N PHE A 175 4.56 12.24 9.75
CA PHE A 175 3.78 12.29 8.52
C PHE A 175 2.55 11.37 8.62
N ILE A 176 2.76 10.09 8.94
CA ILE A 176 1.71 9.06 8.97
C ILE A 176 0.68 9.36 10.05
N LYS A 177 1.09 9.83 11.23
CA LYS A 177 0.16 10.17 12.33
C LYS A 177 -0.94 11.17 11.93
N ASN A 178 -0.59 12.12 11.07
CA ASN A 178 -1.47 13.19 10.60
C ASN A 178 -1.98 12.96 9.16
N ALA A 179 -1.78 11.76 8.62
CA ALA A 179 -2.17 11.43 7.27
C ALA A 179 -3.61 10.89 7.18
N GLU A 180 -4.20 11.12 6.01
CA GLU A 180 -5.45 10.54 5.54
C GLU A 180 -5.15 9.69 4.30
N LEU A 181 -5.87 8.58 4.15
CA LEU A 181 -5.85 7.81 2.90
C LEU A 181 -6.73 8.55 1.88
N THR A 182 -6.14 8.94 0.74
CA THR A 182 -6.80 9.78 -0.28
C THR A 182 -6.94 9.09 -1.64
N PHE A 183 -6.35 7.91 -1.79
CA PHE A 183 -6.47 7.10 -2.99
C PHE A 183 -6.14 5.65 -2.67
N CYS A 184 -6.88 4.70 -3.25
CA CYS A 184 -6.53 3.30 -3.22
C CYS A 184 -7.05 2.59 -4.47
N LYS A 185 -6.19 1.80 -5.14
CA LYS A 185 -6.58 1.04 -6.33
C LYS A 185 -5.84 -0.28 -6.45
N LYS A 186 -6.59 -1.30 -6.85
CA LYS A 186 -6.05 -2.61 -7.25
C LYS A 186 -5.22 -2.46 -8.53
N GLY A 187 -4.02 -3.03 -8.51
CA GLY A 187 -3.11 -3.19 -9.63
C GLY A 187 -3.21 -4.56 -10.28
N THR A 188 -2.07 -5.14 -10.62
CA THR A 188 -1.97 -6.45 -11.28
C THR A 188 -1.78 -7.60 -10.28
N LEU A 189 -2.06 -8.82 -10.72
CA LEU A 189 -1.58 -10.04 -10.05
C LEU A 189 -0.09 -10.21 -10.36
N ILE A 190 0.71 -10.56 -9.35
CA ILE A 190 2.11 -10.94 -9.53
C ILE A 190 2.17 -12.43 -9.79
N ILE A 191 2.75 -12.85 -10.92
CA ILE A 191 2.85 -14.25 -11.35
C ILE A 191 4.33 -14.62 -11.46
#